data_AF-A0A7S3ATH9-F1
#
_entry.id   AF-A0A7S3ATH9-F1
#
_cell.length_a   1.000
_cell.length_b   1.000
_cell.length_c   1.000
_cell.angle_alpha   90.00
_cell.angle_beta   90.00
_cell.angle_gamma   90.00
#
_symmetry.space_group_name_H-M   'P 1'
#
loop_
_entity.id
_entity.type
_entity.pdbx_description
1 polymer ?
#
loop_
_entity_poly.entity_id
_entity_poly.type
_entity_poly.pdbx_seq_one_letter_code
_entity_poly.pdbx_strand_id
1 'polypeptide(L)'
;KAPHFNRVIETVLWSDPQPKKGCVANKKRGAGCRFGPDVVQEFMAREGLGLIVRSHECVMDGIEWPWGEHSVKMLTLFSASNYGGKTTNKGAFIQLLHGSPATPIVVQYEAEEVSSLQVDVRNVHHLAQLVVERKGELRRAFAAAGEGAGSSGCGALDEDCLGMVSVERWGEVLGTTLRLDLPWSNIQPLLAPFVDEAGLIDVERFLNGLQPQVAKGKVLGKADCALLEVLCSRCQHLSAML
;
A
#
# COMPACT_ATOMS: atom_id res chain seq x y z
N LYS A 1 5.71 26.36 -26.08
CA LYS A 1 6.14 24.95 -26.28
C LYS A 1 6.86 24.51 -25.01
N ALA A 2 6.42 23.44 -24.34
CA ALA A 2 7.15 22.91 -23.18
C ALA A 2 8.59 22.53 -23.59
N PRO A 3 9.60 22.74 -22.72
CA PRO A 3 10.99 22.40 -23.03
C PRO A 3 11.15 20.91 -23.34
N HIS A 4 12.16 20.58 -24.16
CA HIS A 4 12.37 19.23 -24.71
C HIS A 4 12.42 18.13 -23.63
N PHE A 5 13.03 18.43 -22.47
CA PHE A 5 13.09 17.53 -21.33
C PHE A 5 11.71 17.14 -20.78
N ASN A 6 10.78 18.10 -20.70
CA ASN A 6 9.42 17.84 -20.18
C ASN A 6 8.67 16.87 -21.09
N ARG A 7 8.94 16.88 -22.40
CA ARG A 7 8.31 15.95 -23.34
C ARG A 7 8.80 14.53 -23.19
N VAL A 8 10.06 14.31 -22.83
CA VAL A 8 10.60 12.96 -22.59
C VAL A 8 9.97 12.37 -21.33
N ILE A 9 9.95 13.13 -20.23
CA ILE A 9 9.31 12.69 -18.98
C ILE A 9 7.83 12.39 -19.21
N GLU A 10 7.11 13.30 -19.88
CA GLU A 10 5.71 13.09 -20.22
C GLU A 10 5.50 11.79 -21.01
N THR A 11 6.36 11.55 -22.00
CA THR A 11 6.28 10.36 -22.86
C THR A 11 6.54 9.08 -22.08
N VAL A 12 7.54 9.06 -21.19
CA VAL A 12 7.88 7.89 -20.37
C VAL A 12 6.78 7.57 -19.35
N LEU A 13 6.12 8.59 -18.80
CA LEU A 13 5.13 8.41 -17.73
C LEU A 13 3.70 8.17 -18.23
N TRP A 14 3.31 8.69 -19.39
CA TRP A 14 1.90 8.76 -19.82
C TRP A 14 1.57 8.11 -21.16
N SER A 15 2.56 7.51 -21.83
CA SER A 15 2.33 6.87 -23.12
C SER A 15 1.81 5.44 -22.97
N ASP A 16 0.90 5.02 -23.85
CA ASP A 16 0.26 3.70 -23.84
C ASP A 16 0.45 2.93 -25.16
N PRO A 17 0.55 1.59 -25.16
CA PRO A 17 0.49 0.82 -26.40
C PRO A 17 -0.86 1.00 -27.13
N GLN A 18 -0.84 0.78 -28.44
CA GLN A 18 -2.05 0.62 -29.23
C GLN A 18 -1.90 -0.47 -30.30
N PRO A 19 -3.00 -1.07 -30.77
CA PRO A 19 -2.94 -2.11 -31.80
C PRO A 19 -2.42 -1.62 -33.17
N LYS A 20 -2.60 -0.32 -33.47
CA LYS A 20 -2.26 0.27 -34.78
C LYS A 20 -0.82 0.78 -34.80
N LYS A 21 -0.18 0.69 -35.97
CA LYS A 21 1.15 1.26 -36.21
C LYS A 21 1.19 2.78 -36.00
N GLY A 22 2.39 3.31 -35.73
CA GLY A 22 2.69 4.72 -35.52
C GLY A 22 2.47 5.20 -34.08
N CYS A 23 2.76 6.48 -33.81
CA CYS A 23 2.54 7.14 -32.52
C CYS A 23 1.63 8.36 -32.71
N VAL A 24 0.57 8.43 -31.91
CA VAL A 24 -0.44 9.51 -31.94
C VAL A 24 -0.68 10.06 -30.55
N ALA A 25 -1.07 11.32 -30.39
CA ALA A 25 -1.31 11.89 -29.07
C ALA A 25 -2.32 11.07 -28.23
N ASN A 26 -2.01 10.83 -26.95
CA ASN A 26 -2.87 10.06 -26.07
C ASN A 26 -4.03 10.90 -25.53
N LYS A 27 -5.07 11.06 -26.36
CA LYS A 27 -6.27 11.84 -26.01
C LYS A 27 -7.00 11.34 -24.76
N LYS A 28 -6.86 10.05 -24.41
CA LYS A 28 -7.50 9.46 -23.22
C LYS A 28 -6.85 9.95 -21.92
N ARG A 29 -5.52 10.14 -21.92
CA ARG A 29 -4.76 10.60 -20.75
C ARG A 29 -4.58 12.12 -20.72
N GLY A 30 -4.62 12.77 -21.89
CA GLY A 30 -4.30 14.20 -22.02
C GLY A 30 -2.80 14.51 -22.01
N ALA A 31 -1.95 13.49 -21.93
CA ALA A 31 -0.49 13.57 -21.91
C ALA A 31 0.10 12.31 -22.55
N GLY A 32 1.30 12.41 -23.13
CA GLY A 32 1.99 11.28 -23.78
C GLY A 32 1.40 10.90 -25.14
N CYS A 33 1.83 9.75 -25.67
CA CYS A 33 1.34 9.22 -26.95
C CYS A 33 0.83 7.79 -26.83
N ARG A 34 -0.05 7.38 -27.76
CA ARG A 34 -0.31 5.98 -28.00
C ARG A 34 0.58 5.48 -29.12
N PHE A 35 1.38 4.45 -28.88
CA PHE A 35 2.39 3.95 -29.82
C PHE A 35 2.11 2.52 -30.27
N GLY A 36 2.41 2.24 -31.54
CA GLY A 36 2.25 0.94 -32.17
C GLY A 36 3.46 0.02 -32.02
N PRO A 37 3.34 -1.23 -32.51
CA PRO A 37 4.40 -2.23 -32.42
C PRO A 37 5.66 -1.84 -33.23
N ASP A 38 5.47 -1.10 -34.33
CA ASP A 38 6.54 -0.59 -35.18
C ASP A 38 7.48 0.37 -34.44
N VAL A 39 6.90 1.28 -33.65
CA VAL A 39 7.65 2.26 -32.85
C VAL A 39 8.52 1.55 -31.81
N VAL A 40 7.96 0.54 -31.14
CA VAL A 40 8.68 -0.24 -30.13
C VAL A 40 9.78 -1.08 -30.78
N GLN A 41 9.48 -1.74 -31.90
CA GLN A 41 10.46 -2.57 -32.60
C GLN A 41 11.66 -1.75 -33.11
N GLU A 42 11.42 -0.57 -33.68
CA GLU A 42 12.49 0.35 -34.11
C GLU A 42 13.36 0.78 -32.93
N PHE A 43 12.72 1.17 -31.82
CA PHE A 43 13.43 1.58 -30.61
C PHE A 43 14.28 0.45 -30.03
N MET A 44 13.70 -0.75 -29.86
CA MET A 44 14.41 -1.90 -29.31
C MET A 44 15.58 -2.32 -30.20
N ALA A 45 15.41 -2.31 -31.53
CA ALA A 45 16.48 -2.62 -32.46
C ALA A 45 17.62 -1.60 -32.39
N ARG A 46 17.29 -0.30 -32.31
CA ARG A 46 18.29 0.78 -32.21
C ARG A 46 19.10 0.73 -30.92
N GLU A 47 18.44 0.44 -29.80
CA GLU A 47 19.07 0.43 -28.47
C GLU A 47 19.60 -0.96 -28.05
N GLY A 48 19.41 -1.99 -28.88
CA GLY A 48 19.85 -3.36 -28.59
C GLY A 48 19.09 -4.01 -27.41
N LEU A 49 17.83 -3.65 -27.21
CA LEU A 49 17.01 -4.14 -26.09
C LEU A 49 16.28 -5.44 -26.45
N GLY A 50 16.30 -6.41 -25.53
CA GLY A 50 15.61 -7.70 -25.68
C GLY A 50 14.18 -7.73 -25.13
N LEU A 51 13.84 -6.81 -24.22
CA LEU A 51 12.54 -6.73 -23.56
C LEU A 51 12.30 -5.31 -23.04
N ILE A 52 11.08 -4.81 -23.21
CA ILE A 52 10.58 -3.64 -22.48
C ILE A 52 9.53 -4.12 -21.48
N VAL A 53 9.65 -3.69 -20.22
CA VAL A 53 8.63 -3.91 -19.19
C VAL A 53 8.08 -2.54 -18.81
N ARG A 54 6.76 -2.41 -18.86
CA ARG A 54 6.02 -1.22 -18.41
C ARG A 54 4.88 -1.60 -17.48
N SER A 55 4.30 -0.62 -16.81
CA SER A 55 3.11 -0.81 -15.96
C SER A 55 1.95 0.06 -16.42
N HIS A 56 1.54 1.06 -15.63
CA HIS A 56 0.60 2.15 -15.92
C HIS A 56 -0.84 1.79 -16.37
N GLU A 57 -1.08 0.64 -17.00
CA GLU A 57 -2.40 0.14 -17.38
C GLU A 57 -2.81 -1.04 -16.49
N CYS A 58 -4.04 -1.00 -15.99
CA CYS A 58 -4.64 -2.13 -15.29
C CYS A 58 -5.05 -3.19 -16.31
N VAL A 59 -4.48 -4.39 -16.20
CA VAL A 59 -4.75 -5.53 -17.07
C VAL A 59 -5.30 -6.70 -16.24
N MET A 60 -6.20 -7.48 -16.83
CA MET A 60 -7.02 -8.45 -16.08
C MET A 60 -6.18 -9.51 -15.35
N ASP A 61 -5.15 -10.02 -16.01
CA ASP A 61 -4.31 -11.09 -15.46
C ASP A 61 -3.06 -10.55 -14.73
N GLY A 62 -2.97 -9.23 -14.50
CA GLY A 62 -1.78 -8.58 -13.97
C GLY A 62 -0.60 -8.55 -14.96
N ILE A 63 -0.71 -9.26 -16.09
CA ILE A 63 0.22 -9.19 -17.22
C ILE A 63 -0.51 -9.10 -18.55
N GLU A 64 0.09 -8.46 -19.54
CA GLU A 64 -0.39 -8.45 -20.91
C GLU A 64 0.76 -8.27 -21.90
N TRP A 65 0.73 -9.01 -23.01
CA TRP A 65 1.56 -8.76 -24.19
C TRP A 65 0.69 -8.08 -25.26
N PRO A 66 0.74 -6.75 -25.44
CA PRO A 66 -0.24 -6.01 -26.25
C PRO A 66 -0.32 -6.43 -27.72
N TRP A 67 0.74 -7.09 -28.23
CA TRP A 67 0.83 -7.59 -29.60
C TRP A 67 1.13 -9.09 -29.68
N GLY A 68 1.00 -9.80 -28.55
CA GLY A 68 1.38 -11.21 -28.41
C GLY A 68 2.85 -11.42 -28.03
N GLU A 69 3.11 -12.51 -27.32
CA GLU A 69 4.41 -12.81 -26.69
C GLU A 69 5.55 -13.08 -27.69
N HIS A 70 5.22 -13.47 -28.93
CA HIS A 70 6.20 -13.86 -29.95
C HIS A 70 6.50 -12.78 -30.99
N SER A 71 5.84 -11.62 -30.95
CA SER A 71 5.99 -10.57 -31.97
C SER A 71 6.98 -9.48 -31.53
N VAL A 72 6.55 -8.63 -30.61
CA VAL A 72 7.30 -7.51 -30.04
C VAL A 72 7.35 -7.72 -28.53
N LYS A 73 8.56 -7.90 -27.99
CA LYS A 73 8.78 -8.18 -26.57
C LYS A 73 8.57 -6.95 -25.71
N MET A 74 7.33 -6.52 -25.56
CA MET A 74 6.90 -5.52 -24.58
C MET A 74 5.82 -6.10 -23.66
N LEU A 75 6.12 -6.13 -22.37
CA LEU A 75 5.23 -6.62 -21.32
C LEU A 75 4.60 -5.45 -20.56
N THR A 76 3.28 -5.45 -20.45
CA THR A 76 2.55 -4.66 -19.46
C THR A 76 2.41 -5.50 -18.18
N LEU A 77 2.89 -4.97 -17.06
CA LEU A 77 2.88 -5.59 -15.73
C LEU A 77 2.11 -4.71 -14.75
N PHE A 78 1.15 -5.28 -14.03
CA PHE A 78 0.32 -4.57 -13.07
C PHE A 78 0.23 -5.33 -11.74
N SER A 79 0.65 -4.68 -10.65
CA SER A 79 0.84 -5.31 -9.33
C SER A 79 -0.26 -4.96 -8.32
N ALA A 80 -1.33 -4.27 -8.73
CA ALA A 80 -2.46 -3.99 -7.85
C ALA A 80 -3.62 -4.94 -8.20
N SER A 81 -3.80 -6.02 -7.43
CA SER A 81 -4.98 -6.88 -7.58
C SER A 81 -6.23 -6.18 -7.02
N ASN A 82 -7.40 -6.47 -7.57
CA ASN A 82 -8.67 -5.83 -7.23
C ASN A 82 -8.58 -4.29 -7.26
N TYR A 83 -8.01 -3.76 -8.33
CA TYR A 83 -7.70 -2.35 -8.44
C TYR A 83 -8.95 -1.47 -8.38
N GLY A 84 -8.98 -0.58 -7.39
CA GLY A 84 -10.11 0.30 -7.14
C GLY A 84 -11.32 -0.40 -6.52
N GLY A 85 -11.17 -1.63 -5.99
CA GLY A 85 -12.23 -2.37 -5.29
C GLY A 85 -13.44 -2.74 -6.16
N LYS A 86 -13.30 -2.64 -7.48
CA LYS A 86 -14.38 -2.76 -8.47
C LYS A 86 -14.09 -3.77 -9.57
N THR A 87 -12.86 -4.29 -9.62
CA THR A 87 -12.38 -5.19 -10.67
C THR A 87 -11.92 -6.49 -10.04
N THR A 88 -11.98 -7.59 -10.80
CA THR A 88 -11.44 -8.89 -10.37
C THR A 88 -10.04 -9.13 -10.93
N ASN A 89 -9.31 -8.05 -11.26
CA ASN A 89 -8.01 -8.20 -11.89
C ASN A 89 -7.00 -8.80 -10.89
N LYS A 90 -6.13 -9.67 -11.41
CA LYS A 90 -4.97 -10.18 -10.69
C LYS A 90 -3.90 -9.10 -10.60
N GLY A 91 -3.04 -9.24 -9.60
CA GLY A 91 -1.74 -8.59 -9.55
C GLY A 91 -0.68 -9.55 -10.06
N ALA A 92 0.44 -9.02 -10.53
CA ALA A 92 1.60 -9.84 -10.86
C ALA A 92 2.91 -9.12 -10.55
N PHE A 93 3.97 -9.90 -10.40
CA PHE A 93 5.36 -9.46 -10.46
C PHE A 93 6.16 -10.41 -11.35
N ILE A 94 7.34 -9.96 -11.78
CA ILE A 94 8.24 -10.78 -12.60
C ILE A 94 9.59 -10.93 -11.93
N GLN A 95 10.23 -12.07 -12.17
CA GLN A 95 11.62 -12.33 -11.80
C GLN A 95 12.45 -12.45 -13.09
N LEU A 96 13.49 -11.63 -13.17
CA LEU A 96 14.48 -11.67 -14.24
C LEU A 96 15.75 -12.29 -13.68
N LEU A 97 16.11 -13.47 -14.17
CA LEU A 97 17.31 -14.18 -13.76
C LEU A 97 18.50 -13.78 -14.62
N HIS A 98 19.60 -13.41 -13.98
CA HIS A 98 20.85 -13.11 -14.67
C HIS A 98 21.37 -14.36 -15.41
N GLY A 99 21.81 -14.21 -16.66
CA GLY A 99 22.33 -15.31 -17.48
C GLY A 99 21.28 -16.31 -18.03
N SER A 100 20.00 -16.11 -17.73
CA SER A 100 18.89 -16.90 -18.29
C SER A 100 18.31 -16.27 -19.55
N PRO A 101 17.56 -17.02 -20.38
CA PRO A 101 16.85 -16.43 -21.52
C PRO A 101 16.01 -15.23 -21.08
N ALA A 102 15.89 -14.23 -21.95
CA ALA A 102 15.18 -12.96 -21.70
C ALA A 102 13.65 -13.10 -21.46
N THR A 103 13.18 -14.30 -21.16
CA THR A 103 11.78 -14.60 -20.83
C THR A 103 11.60 -14.43 -19.32
N PRO A 104 10.76 -13.49 -18.87
CA PRO A 104 10.51 -13.29 -17.45
C PRO A 104 9.79 -14.48 -16.81
N ILE A 105 10.15 -14.83 -15.58
CA ILE A 105 9.32 -15.72 -14.75
C ILE A 105 8.20 -14.85 -14.20
N VAL A 106 6.96 -15.15 -14.58
CA VAL A 106 5.78 -14.40 -14.14
C VAL A 106 5.16 -15.09 -12.92
N VAL A 107 4.89 -14.32 -11.88
CA VAL A 107 4.12 -14.76 -10.72
C VAL A 107 2.89 -13.88 -10.59
N GLN A 108 1.71 -14.50 -10.73
CA GLN A 108 0.42 -13.85 -10.59
C GLN A 108 -0.15 -14.15 -9.18
N TYR A 109 -0.88 -13.19 -8.63
CA TYR A 109 -1.55 -13.30 -7.34
C TYR A 109 -2.89 -12.56 -7.38
N GLU A 110 -3.79 -12.97 -6.51
CA GLU A 110 -5.08 -12.31 -6.30
C GLU A 110 -5.10 -11.76 -4.87
N ALA A 111 -5.69 -10.57 -4.71
CA ALA A 111 -5.99 -10.08 -3.37
C ALA A 111 -7.01 -11.02 -2.74
N GLU A 112 -6.75 -11.47 -1.52
CA GLU A 112 -7.77 -12.15 -0.73
C GLU A 112 -8.94 -11.19 -0.50
N GLU A 113 -10.18 -11.70 -0.48
CA GLU A 113 -11.28 -10.92 0.08
C GLU A 113 -10.87 -10.56 1.50
N VAL A 114 -10.65 -9.26 1.72
CA VAL A 114 -10.31 -8.75 3.03
C VAL A 114 -11.53 -9.01 3.91
N SER A 115 -11.55 -10.15 4.61
CA SER A 115 -12.33 -10.23 5.83
C SER A 115 -11.89 -9.02 6.64
N SER A 116 -12.85 -8.19 7.03
CA SER A 116 -12.73 -6.83 7.57
C SER A 116 -11.80 -6.66 8.79
N LEU A 117 -11.09 -7.72 9.18
CA LEU A 117 -10.20 -7.85 10.33
C LEU A 117 -8.71 -7.83 9.97
N GLN A 118 -8.30 -7.96 8.71
CA GLN A 118 -6.90 -7.80 8.29
C GLN A 118 -6.60 -6.36 7.82
N VAL A 119 -6.99 -5.36 8.63
CA VAL A 119 -6.39 -4.04 8.52
C VAL A 119 -4.94 -4.17 8.99
N ASP A 120 -4.09 -4.49 8.01
CA ASP A 120 -2.63 -4.59 7.99
C ASP A 120 -1.94 -4.03 9.26
N VAL A 121 -1.27 -4.88 10.02
CA VAL A 121 -0.48 -4.53 11.23
C VAL A 121 0.54 -3.42 10.93
N ARG A 122 0.95 -3.26 9.67
CA ARG A 122 1.82 -2.16 9.20
C ARG A 122 1.09 -0.80 9.14
N ASN A 123 -0.19 -0.78 8.76
CA ASN A 123 -1.01 0.44 8.79
C ASN A 123 -1.35 0.84 10.23
N VAL A 124 -1.57 -0.14 11.12
CA VAL A 124 -1.80 0.12 12.55
C VAL A 124 -0.61 0.81 13.19
N HIS A 125 0.62 0.46 12.81
CA HIS A 125 1.82 1.12 13.32
C HIS A 125 1.85 2.62 12.98
N HIS A 126 1.61 2.99 11.72
CA HIS A 126 1.54 4.40 11.31
C HIS A 126 0.36 5.14 11.96
N LEU A 127 -0.79 4.46 12.13
CA LEU A 127 -1.94 5.02 12.85
C LEU A 127 -1.60 5.28 14.32
N ALA A 128 -0.94 4.33 15.00
CA ALA A 128 -0.47 4.50 16.37
C ALA A 128 0.51 5.68 16.49
N GLN A 129 1.42 5.83 15.53
CA GLN A 129 2.34 6.97 15.49
C GLN A 129 1.59 8.30 15.33
N LEU A 130 0.63 8.39 14.41
CA LEU A 130 -0.20 9.58 14.22
C LEU A 130 -1.02 9.94 15.48
N VAL A 131 -1.52 8.93 16.20
CA VAL A 131 -2.21 9.12 17.49
C VAL A 131 -1.27 9.70 18.53
N VAL A 132 -0.02 9.24 18.59
CA VAL A 132 0.99 9.79 19.50
C VAL A 132 1.38 11.22 19.12
N GLU A 133 1.60 11.49 17.83
CA GLU A 133 1.95 12.83 17.31
C GLU A 133 0.85 13.87 17.59
N ARG A 134 -0.42 13.47 17.48
CA ARG A 134 -1.59 14.35 17.70
C ARG A 134 -2.27 14.12 19.05
N LYS A 135 -1.58 13.51 20.02
CA LYS A 135 -2.13 13.16 21.33
C LYS A 135 -2.78 14.35 22.04
N GLY A 136 -2.17 15.54 22.00
CA GLY A 136 -2.72 16.75 22.62
C GLY A 136 -3.99 17.29 21.95
N GLU A 137 -4.17 17.07 20.64
CA GLU A 137 -5.42 17.39 19.94
C GLU A 137 -6.51 16.39 20.30
N LEU A 138 -6.17 15.11 20.34
CA LEU A 138 -7.09 14.04 20.74
C LEU A 138 -7.56 14.22 22.19
N ARG A 139 -6.67 14.53 23.14
CA ARG A 139 -7.07 14.80 24.54
C ARG A 139 -8.10 15.93 24.61
N ARG A 140 -7.88 17.04 23.90
CA ARG A 140 -8.82 18.17 23.85
C ARG A 140 -10.15 17.79 23.19
N ALA A 141 -10.10 17.01 22.10
CA ALA A 141 -11.28 16.57 21.40
C ALA A 141 -12.12 15.60 22.26
N PHE A 142 -11.49 14.68 22.99
CA PHE A 142 -12.16 13.80 23.94
C PHE A 142 -12.75 14.57 25.13
N ALA A 143 -12.03 15.55 25.68
CA ALA A 143 -12.55 16.41 26.76
C ALA A 143 -13.79 17.21 26.30
N ALA A 144 -13.72 17.84 25.13
CA ALA A 144 -14.85 18.57 24.54
C ALA A 144 -16.02 17.65 24.17
N ALA A 145 -15.74 16.39 23.84
CA ALA A 145 -16.74 15.39 23.52
C ALA A 145 -17.43 14.78 24.75
N GLY A 146 -16.88 14.95 25.96
CA GLY A 146 -17.26 14.28 27.20
C GLY A 146 -18.28 15.02 28.08
N GLU A 147 -18.77 16.19 27.70
CA GLU A 147 -19.72 16.99 28.51
C GLU A 147 -21.16 16.40 28.65
N GLY A 148 -21.37 15.10 28.38
CA GLY A 148 -22.71 14.50 28.29
C GLY A 148 -22.97 13.18 29.03
N ALA A 149 -21.97 12.54 29.65
CA ALA A 149 -22.16 11.25 30.33
C ALA A 149 -21.76 11.35 31.82
N GLY A 150 -22.76 11.55 32.68
CA GLY A 150 -22.55 11.61 34.13
C GLY A 150 -22.31 10.25 34.78
N SER A 151 -21.39 10.27 35.76
CA SER A 151 -21.29 9.40 36.96
C SER A 151 -20.86 7.94 36.71
N SER A 152 -19.82 7.38 37.33
CA SER A 152 -19.39 7.51 38.73
C SER A 152 -17.91 7.10 38.85
N GLY A 153 -17.07 7.91 39.51
CA GLY A 153 -15.73 7.46 39.91
C GLY A 153 -14.64 8.52 39.96
N CYS A 154 -14.71 9.57 39.14
CA CYS A 154 -13.70 10.63 39.22
C CYS A 154 -14.16 11.69 40.25
N GLY A 155 -13.56 11.65 41.44
CA GLY A 155 -13.73 12.67 42.46
C GLY A 155 -13.28 14.03 41.93
N ALA A 156 -13.91 15.10 42.39
CA ALA A 156 -13.80 16.47 41.89
C ALA A 156 -12.43 17.16 42.07
N LEU A 157 -11.31 16.43 42.00
CA LEU A 157 -9.95 16.94 42.15
C LEU A 157 -8.97 16.48 41.06
N ASP A 158 -9.36 15.64 40.10
CA ASP A 158 -8.50 15.29 38.96
C ASP A 158 -8.97 16.03 37.69
N GLU A 159 -8.33 17.14 37.37
CA GLU A 159 -8.48 17.90 36.10
C GLU A 159 -8.07 17.09 34.85
N ASP A 160 -7.65 15.82 35.00
CA ASP A 160 -7.06 14.97 33.95
C ASP A 160 -7.83 13.67 33.62
N CYS A 161 -9.05 13.46 34.16
CA CYS A 161 -9.87 12.29 33.84
C CYS A 161 -10.65 12.44 32.51
N LEU A 162 -10.16 11.87 31.40
CA LEU A 162 -10.91 11.86 30.11
C LEU A 162 -12.09 10.86 30.07
N GLY A 163 -12.18 9.94 31.02
CA GLY A 163 -13.33 9.03 31.19
C GLY A 163 -13.41 7.86 30.20
N MET A 164 -14.54 7.16 30.26
CA MET A 164 -14.88 5.99 29.44
C MET A 164 -15.77 6.40 28.25
N VAL A 165 -15.50 5.90 27.05
CA VAL A 165 -16.28 6.24 25.83
C VAL A 165 -16.68 4.99 25.03
N SER A 166 -17.79 5.05 24.30
CA SER A 166 -18.18 3.97 23.38
C SER A 166 -17.24 3.88 22.18
N VAL A 167 -17.18 2.70 21.55
CA VAL A 167 -16.37 2.46 20.33
C VAL A 167 -16.77 3.41 19.19
N GLU A 168 -18.06 3.67 19.03
CA GLU A 168 -18.58 4.60 18.01
C GLU A 168 -18.07 6.02 18.24
N ARG A 169 -18.17 6.51 19.48
CA ARG A 169 -17.72 7.85 19.85
C ARG A 169 -16.21 7.99 19.76
N TRP A 170 -15.47 6.97 20.18
CA TRP A 170 -14.03 6.89 20.02
C TRP A 170 -13.63 7.01 18.54
N GLY A 171 -14.29 6.25 17.66
CA GLY A 171 -14.05 6.30 16.22
C GLY A 171 -14.36 7.67 15.60
N GLU A 172 -15.46 8.31 16.01
CA GLU A 172 -15.83 9.64 15.55
C GLU A 172 -14.77 10.70 15.92
N VAL A 173 -14.30 10.69 17.17
CA VAL A 173 -13.28 11.62 17.66
C VAL A 173 -11.94 11.40 16.94
N LEU A 174 -11.52 10.15 16.72
CA LEU A 174 -10.31 9.84 15.96
C LEU A 174 -10.43 10.26 14.50
N GLY A 175 -11.55 9.94 13.84
CA GLY A 175 -11.77 10.27 12.43
C GLY A 175 -11.75 11.78 12.18
N THR A 176 -12.41 12.55 13.04
CA THR A 176 -12.47 14.02 12.93
C THR A 176 -11.13 14.69 13.25
N THR A 177 -10.44 14.25 14.32
CA THR A 177 -9.17 14.86 14.75
C THR A 177 -8.01 14.48 13.82
N LEU A 178 -7.95 13.23 13.39
CA LEU A 178 -6.90 12.75 12.48
C LEU A 178 -7.20 13.07 11.01
N ARG A 179 -8.45 13.43 10.68
CA ARG A 179 -8.98 13.67 9.33
C ARG A 179 -8.86 12.42 8.45
N LEU A 180 -9.25 11.28 9.01
CA LEU A 180 -9.18 9.97 8.37
C LEU A 180 -10.58 9.35 8.33
N ASP A 181 -10.99 8.94 7.15
CA ASP A 181 -12.26 8.23 6.91
C ASP A 181 -11.97 6.72 6.89
N LEU A 182 -12.00 6.11 8.08
CA LEU A 182 -11.65 4.71 8.31
C LEU A 182 -12.75 3.99 9.10
N PRO A 183 -12.92 2.66 8.92
CA PRO A 183 -13.86 1.87 9.71
C PRO A 183 -13.31 1.63 11.13
N TRP A 184 -13.38 2.66 11.98
CA TRP A 184 -12.77 2.67 13.31
C TRP A 184 -13.24 1.56 14.25
N SER A 185 -14.48 1.09 14.12
CA SER A 185 -15.00 -0.07 14.85
C SER A 185 -14.19 -1.34 14.61
N ASN A 186 -13.65 -1.52 13.41
CA ASN A 186 -12.82 -2.68 13.05
C ASN A 186 -11.37 -2.51 13.50
N ILE A 187 -10.94 -1.25 13.71
CA ILE A 187 -9.57 -0.90 14.12
C ILE A 187 -9.44 -0.87 15.64
N GLN A 188 -10.53 -0.62 16.37
CA GLN A 188 -10.53 -0.56 17.83
C GLN A 188 -9.86 -1.76 18.50
N PRO A 189 -10.09 -3.03 18.11
CA PRO A 189 -9.41 -4.17 18.73
C PRO A 189 -7.89 -4.17 18.56
N LEU A 190 -7.37 -3.45 17.56
CA LEU A 190 -5.94 -3.36 17.26
C LEU A 190 -5.25 -2.18 17.97
N LEU A 191 -5.93 -1.04 18.10
CA LEU A 191 -5.38 0.19 18.71
C LEU A 191 -5.74 0.37 20.18
N ALA A 192 -6.92 -0.09 20.59
CA ALA A 192 -7.47 0.06 21.94
C ALA A 192 -8.06 -1.26 22.43
N PRO A 193 -7.28 -2.35 22.55
CA PRO A 193 -7.78 -3.70 22.82
C PRO A 193 -8.46 -3.87 24.18
N PHE A 194 -8.24 -2.93 25.11
CA PHE A 194 -8.77 -3.00 26.47
C PHE A 194 -10.05 -2.19 26.58
N VAL A 195 -11.18 -2.88 26.67
CA VAL A 195 -12.49 -2.33 27.01
C VAL A 195 -12.96 -2.86 28.36
N ASP A 196 -13.86 -2.14 29.03
CA ASP A 196 -14.49 -2.58 30.27
C ASP A 196 -15.59 -3.63 30.03
N GLU A 197 -16.25 -4.08 31.10
CA GLU A 197 -17.35 -5.07 31.02
C GLU A 197 -18.57 -4.57 30.22
N ALA A 198 -18.71 -3.26 30.05
CA ALA A 198 -19.76 -2.62 29.27
C ALA A 198 -19.33 -2.34 27.80
N GLY A 199 -18.09 -2.70 27.42
CA GLY A 199 -17.55 -2.45 26.08
C GLY A 199 -17.08 -1.00 25.86
N LEU A 200 -16.86 -0.23 26.92
CA LEU A 200 -16.34 1.13 26.87
C LEU A 200 -14.82 1.17 26.89
N ILE A 201 -14.24 2.14 26.19
CA ILE A 201 -12.80 2.37 26.08
C ILE A 201 -12.40 3.42 27.11
N ASP A 202 -11.41 3.09 27.93
CA ASP A 202 -10.71 4.04 28.80
C ASP A 202 -9.78 4.90 27.93
N VAL A 203 -10.13 6.19 27.76
CA VAL A 203 -9.41 7.11 26.88
C VAL A 203 -8.00 7.41 27.41
N GLU A 204 -7.84 7.55 28.73
CA GLU A 204 -6.54 7.79 29.34
C GLU A 204 -5.63 6.58 29.13
N ARG A 205 -6.15 5.37 29.39
CA ARG A 205 -5.41 4.13 29.16
C ARG A 205 -5.03 3.96 27.69
N PHE A 206 -5.92 4.30 26.76
CA PHE A 206 -5.64 4.27 25.33
C PHE A 206 -4.52 5.25 24.95
N LEU A 207 -4.65 6.52 25.30
CA LEU A 207 -3.70 7.56 24.91
C LEU A 207 -2.33 7.40 25.61
N ASN A 208 -2.27 6.80 26.79
CA ASN A 208 -1.03 6.52 27.52
C ASN A 208 -0.43 5.16 27.18
N GLY A 209 -1.25 4.21 26.71
CA GLY A 209 -0.82 2.87 26.31
C GLY A 209 -0.04 2.83 25.00
N LEU A 210 -0.19 3.86 24.16
CA LEU A 210 0.57 3.99 22.91
C LEU A 210 1.93 4.65 23.19
N GLN A 211 3.01 3.87 23.11
CA GLN A 211 4.37 4.39 23.28
C GLN A 211 4.93 4.95 21.96
N PRO A 212 5.53 6.16 21.97
CA PRO A 212 6.41 6.58 20.90
C PRO A 212 7.63 5.65 20.89
N GLN A 213 7.82 4.89 19.82
CA GLN A 213 9.13 4.32 19.56
C GLN A 213 10.06 5.48 19.22
N VAL A 214 10.83 5.94 20.20
CA VAL A 214 11.99 6.79 19.94
C VAL A 214 12.82 6.06 18.90
N ALA A 215 13.07 6.71 17.76
CA ALA A 215 14.02 6.22 16.76
C ALA A 215 15.43 6.15 17.38
N LYS A 216 15.67 5.14 18.21
CA LYS A 216 17.00 4.68 18.55
C LYS A 216 17.33 3.65 17.50
N GLY A 217 18.22 4.01 16.60
CA GLY A 217 18.94 3.04 15.78
C GLY A 217 19.48 1.93 16.69
N LYS A 218 18.80 0.80 16.65
CA LYS A 218 19.28 -0.49 17.12
C LYS A 218 18.62 -1.53 16.23
N VAL A 219 19.48 -2.18 15.46
CA VAL A 219 19.22 -3.41 14.70
C VAL A 219 18.30 -4.32 15.51
N LEU A 220 17.07 -4.52 15.06
CA LEU A 220 16.16 -5.47 15.68
C LEU A 220 16.60 -6.87 15.27
N GLY A 221 17.17 -7.59 16.24
CA GLY A 221 17.42 -9.01 16.16
C GLY A 221 16.12 -9.82 16.22
N LYS A 222 16.05 -10.80 15.32
CA LYS A 222 15.34 -12.10 15.36
C LYS A 222 14.08 -12.23 16.23
N ALA A 223 12.93 -12.17 15.58
CA ALA A 223 11.86 -13.19 15.50
C ALA A 223 10.75 -12.62 14.58
N ASP A 224 10.21 -13.23 13.54
CA ASP A 224 10.29 -14.58 12.97
C ASP A 224 10.56 -14.46 11.46
N CYS A 225 11.74 -14.90 11.03
CA CYS A 225 12.19 -14.93 9.65
C CYS A 225 12.07 -16.35 9.07
N ALA A 226 11.06 -17.12 9.48
CA ALA A 226 10.91 -18.52 9.08
C ALA A 226 10.52 -18.69 7.59
N LEU A 227 9.95 -17.66 6.96
CA LEU A 227 9.61 -17.68 5.52
C LEU A 227 10.79 -17.26 4.62
N LEU A 228 11.74 -16.48 5.13
CA LEU A 228 12.95 -16.08 4.38
C LEU A 228 14.09 -17.10 4.53
N GLU A 229 14.20 -17.81 5.67
CA GLU A 229 15.20 -18.88 5.82
C GLU A 229 14.89 -20.13 4.98
N VAL A 230 13.61 -20.49 4.76
CA VAL A 230 13.23 -21.61 3.87
C VAL A 230 13.57 -21.30 2.40
N LEU A 231 13.52 -20.03 2.00
CA LEU A 231 13.92 -19.60 0.65
C LEU A 231 15.44 -19.42 0.50
N CYS A 232 16.15 -19.06 1.58
CA CYS A 232 17.61 -18.88 1.54
C CYS A 232 18.40 -20.20 1.69
N SER A 233 17.91 -21.17 2.48
CA SER A 233 18.61 -22.45 2.69
C SER A 233 18.67 -23.34 1.44
N ARG A 234 17.76 -23.13 0.48
CA ARG A 234 17.79 -23.83 -0.83
C ARG A 234 18.74 -23.21 -1.86
N CYS A 235 19.24 -21.99 -1.63
CA CYS A 235 20.23 -21.37 -2.52
C CYS A 235 21.69 -21.77 -2.19
N GLN A 236 21.99 -22.26 -0.99
CA GLN A 236 23.37 -22.61 -0.61
C GLN A 236 23.83 -24.01 -1.01
N HIS A 237 22.94 -24.88 -1.49
CA HIS A 237 23.30 -26.23 -1.95
C HIS A 237 23.67 -26.35 -3.44
N LEU A 238 23.60 -25.25 -4.21
CA LEU A 238 23.96 -25.24 -5.64
C LEU A 238 25.33 -24.63 -5.95
N SER A 239 26.10 -24.22 -4.92
CA SER A 239 27.46 -23.67 -5.11
C SER A 239 28.60 -24.71 -4.94
N ALA A 240 28.30 -26.01 -4.95
CA ALA A 240 29.30 -27.07 -4.78
C ALA A 240 29.37 -28.09 -5.94
N MET A 241 28.85 -27.76 -7.13
CA MET A 241 28.94 -28.65 -8.30
C MET A 241 29.11 -27.92 -9.65
N LEU A 242 29.94 -26.87 -9.68
CA LEU A 242 30.60 -26.37 -10.89
C LEU A 242 31.99 -25.83 -10.54
#